data_AF-F8B098-F1
#
_entry.id   AF-F8B098-F1
#
_cell.length_a   1.000
_cell.length_b   1.000
_cell.length_c   1.000
_cell.angle_alpha   90.00
_cell.angle_beta   90.00
_cell.angle_gamma   90.00
#
_symmetry.space_group_name_H-M   'P 1'
#
loop_
_entity.id
_entity.type
_entity.pdbx_description
1 polymer ?
#
loop_
_entity_poly.entity_id
_entity_poly.type
_entity_poly.pdbx_seq_one_letter_code
_entity_poly.pdbx_strand_id
1 'polypeptide(L)'
;MTGQPWLWTPPHQTTRSTGVGLLLRSYRQTFGLTQQQLAERLGFDQSYVSKVESGRRAIHDISTLRHIARRLSLSPEDVGLAAGSLIESRRDADPADPLDERIAASQRTWRLTRDYLNHHRISLARAAAGLYPQPYRLGNGLLVRPNWMWNEPVDLADIELAWSDTLPAPTVSGAGADTEHLRPLTDGGAAFGTYTRAMRDLDRPTLFENRLSFRMLEAIRAGQRGPRLSFGHTTYFDALDVCESVAHETAAAMLGGGLSWPALPFRRRIGDPFDLCQRVVLPSINTLTIRHDQSRASFMLHRRSAGSVATAGGVYHVLPAGVFQPSGISPGHHETDFDLWRNIMRELSEELLGNAEHDGTSSCLIDYDGDEPFRSLQRARHSGCVRAWCFGMGVDALTLFGEILTVVVVDADVFDSLFSGMVPVNAEGSVVTTGPHRQASEGIPFTHATVRRLIEHEPLAPSAAACLELAWRHRGTLLPGLRMRAAS
;
A
#
# COMPACT_ATOMS: atom_id res chain seq x y z
N MET A 1 -4.15 27.77 -23.69
CA MET A 1 -4.13 26.29 -23.69
C MET A 1 -4.52 25.83 -22.30
N THR A 2 -5.74 25.34 -22.14
CA THR A 2 -6.36 24.99 -20.87
C THR A 2 -5.64 23.81 -20.24
N GLY A 3 -4.90 24.06 -19.15
CA GLY A 3 -4.10 23.07 -18.42
C GLY A 3 -4.96 22.09 -17.64
N GLN A 4 -5.52 21.08 -18.32
CA GLN A 4 -6.06 19.91 -17.64
C GLN A 4 -4.91 18.92 -17.34
N PRO A 5 -4.90 18.29 -16.15
CA PRO A 5 -3.93 17.25 -15.82
C PRO A 5 -4.13 16.04 -16.75
N TRP A 6 -3.02 15.50 -17.24
CA TRP A 6 -3.02 14.44 -18.24
C TRP A 6 -3.42 13.07 -17.67
N LEU A 7 -3.14 12.82 -16.39
CA LEU A 7 -3.76 11.78 -15.58
C LEU A 7 -4.85 12.44 -14.74
N TRP A 8 -6.01 11.81 -14.74
CA TRP A 8 -7.15 12.22 -13.95
C TRP A 8 -7.59 11.04 -13.11
N THR A 9 -7.72 11.27 -11.82
CA THR A 9 -8.51 10.40 -10.94
C THR A 9 -9.82 11.11 -10.69
N PRO A 10 -10.96 10.40 -10.65
CA PRO A 10 -12.18 10.98 -10.12
C PRO A 10 -11.84 11.66 -8.80
N PRO A 11 -12.24 12.92 -8.58
CA PRO A 11 -12.13 13.46 -7.25
C PRO A 11 -12.82 12.45 -6.34
N HIS A 12 -12.12 11.93 -5.33
CA HIS A 12 -12.83 11.56 -4.11
C HIS A 12 -13.77 12.73 -3.83
N GLN A 13 -14.99 12.46 -3.35
CA GLN A 13 -15.79 13.53 -2.78
C GLN A 13 -15.01 14.06 -1.57
N THR A 14 -14.05 14.95 -1.85
CA THR A 14 -13.40 15.81 -0.90
C THR A 14 -14.55 16.66 -0.44
N THR A 15 -15.07 16.32 0.72
CA THR A 15 -15.95 17.17 1.50
C THR A 15 -15.34 18.57 1.47
N ARG A 16 -15.94 19.46 0.66
CA ARG A 16 -15.64 20.90 0.66
C ARG A 16 -15.58 21.33 2.12
N SER A 17 -14.45 21.91 2.56
CA SER A 17 -14.21 22.45 3.91
C SER A 17 -15.45 22.42 4.80
N THR A 18 -15.72 21.27 5.41
CA THR A 18 -17.01 20.99 6.04
C THR A 18 -17.07 21.80 7.33
N GLY A 19 -17.97 22.77 7.40
CA GLY A 19 -18.18 23.54 8.62
C GLY A 19 -18.40 22.61 9.81
N VAL A 20 -17.90 23.00 10.99
CA VAL A 20 -17.84 22.19 12.22
C VAL A 20 -19.17 21.50 12.59
N GLY A 21 -20.33 22.03 12.18
CA GLY A 21 -21.62 21.37 12.39
C GLY A 21 -21.78 20.02 11.68
N LEU A 22 -21.23 19.87 10.47
CA LEU A 22 -21.23 18.60 9.76
C LEU A 22 -20.23 17.62 10.39
N LEU A 23 -19.06 18.12 10.81
CA LEU A 23 -18.07 17.33 11.55
C LEU A 23 -18.67 16.75 12.85
N LEU A 24 -19.35 17.58 13.64
CA LEU A 24 -20.01 17.15 14.87
C LEU A 24 -21.08 16.09 14.61
N ARG A 25 -21.88 16.28 13.55
CA ARG A 25 -22.91 15.30 13.14
C ARG A 25 -22.29 13.97 12.69
N SER A 26 -21.24 14.01 11.89
CA SER A 26 -20.52 12.81 11.43
C SER A 26 -19.88 12.08 12.60
N TYR A 27 -19.15 12.79 13.47
CA TYR A 27 -18.58 12.24 14.69
C TYR A 27 -19.67 11.55 15.53
N ARG A 28 -20.80 12.22 15.75
CA ARG A 28 -21.92 11.68 16.51
C ARG A 28 -22.45 10.38 15.90
N GLN A 29 -22.62 10.32 14.58
CA GLN A 29 -23.12 9.14 13.87
C GLN A 29 -22.12 7.98 13.91
N THR A 30 -20.83 8.25 13.70
CA THR A 30 -19.76 7.25 13.76
C THR A 30 -19.64 6.59 15.13
N PHE A 31 -19.82 7.35 16.21
CA PHE A 31 -19.73 6.85 17.58
C PHE A 31 -21.08 6.48 18.22
N GLY A 32 -22.17 6.43 17.44
CA GLY A 32 -23.49 6.03 17.92
C GLY A 32 -24.09 6.94 19.00
N LEU A 33 -23.69 8.21 19.05
CA LEU A 33 -24.08 9.15 20.09
C LEU A 33 -25.42 9.85 19.76
N THR A 34 -26.19 10.20 20.79
CA THR A 34 -27.33 11.14 20.66
C THR A 34 -26.84 12.60 20.71
N GLN A 35 -27.65 13.55 20.25
CA GLN A 35 -27.30 14.97 20.34
C GLN A 35 -27.09 15.42 21.79
N GLN A 36 -27.82 14.83 22.73
CA GLN A 36 -27.67 15.09 24.17
C GLN A 36 -26.32 14.58 24.68
N GLN A 37 -25.94 13.34 24.35
CA GLN A 37 -24.65 12.77 24.78
C GLN A 37 -23.46 13.52 24.17
N LEU A 38 -23.56 13.96 22.91
CA LEU A 38 -22.54 14.82 22.31
C LEU A 38 -22.46 16.17 23.04
N ALA A 39 -23.59 16.75 23.40
CA ALA A 39 -23.66 18.01 24.14
C ALA A 39 -23.03 17.88 25.54
N GLU A 40 -23.33 16.82 26.28
CA GLU A 40 -22.71 16.51 27.58
C GLU A 40 -21.19 16.34 27.46
N ARG A 41 -20.72 15.64 26.42
CA ARG A 41 -19.28 15.46 26.15
C ARG A 41 -18.57 16.77 25.85
N LEU A 42 -19.23 17.67 25.13
CA LEU A 42 -18.73 19.00 24.77
C LEU A 42 -18.99 20.06 25.85
N GLY A 43 -19.78 19.78 26.89
CA GLY A 43 -20.20 20.80 27.87
C GLY A 43 -21.10 21.89 27.26
N PHE A 44 -21.90 21.54 26.26
CA PHE A 44 -22.90 22.42 25.63
C PHE A 44 -24.33 21.95 25.95
N ASP A 45 -25.31 22.81 25.68
CA ASP A 45 -26.72 22.41 25.68
C ASP A 45 -27.08 21.60 24.43
N GLN A 46 -27.96 20.61 24.57
CA GLN A 46 -28.46 19.80 23.45
C GLN A 46 -29.06 20.69 22.33
N SER A 47 -29.78 21.75 22.71
CA SER A 47 -30.39 22.68 21.76
C SER A 47 -29.34 23.48 20.98
N TYR A 48 -28.17 23.72 21.56
CA TYR A 48 -27.03 24.38 20.91
C TYR A 48 -26.39 23.44 19.89
N VAL A 49 -26.10 22.19 20.27
CA VAL A 49 -25.58 21.16 19.35
C VAL A 49 -26.54 20.94 18.17
N SER A 50 -27.84 20.87 18.42
CA SER A 50 -28.86 20.72 17.36
C SER A 50 -28.86 21.88 16.36
N LYS A 51 -28.73 23.13 16.83
CA LYS A 51 -28.64 24.32 15.97
C LYS A 51 -27.33 24.36 15.17
N VAL A 52 -26.24 23.85 15.73
CA VAL A 52 -24.93 23.75 15.06
C VAL A 52 -24.94 22.66 13.99
N GLU A 53 -25.42 21.45 14.30
CA GLU A 53 -25.53 20.34 13.34
C GLU A 53 -26.47 20.66 12.15
N SER A 54 -27.51 21.47 12.39
CA SER A 54 -28.46 21.89 11.35
C SER A 54 -28.04 23.14 10.56
N GLY A 55 -26.87 23.72 10.88
CA GLY A 55 -26.36 24.93 10.23
C GLY A 55 -27.09 26.22 10.60
N ARG A 56 -28.05 26.18 11.54
CA ARG A 56 -28.76 27.37 12.06
C ARG A 56 -27.90 28.22 12.98
N ARG A 57 -26.77 27.69 13.45
CA ARG A 57 -25.76 28.38 14.26
C ARG A 57 -24.37 27.99 13.76
N ALA A 58 -23.59 28.95 13.30
CA ALA A 58 -22.19 28.74 12.96
C ALA A 58 -21.30 29.02 14.19
N ILE A 59 -20.22 28.26 14.34
CA ILE A 59 -19.19 28.50 15.35
C ILE A 59 -17.98 29.08 14.62
N HIS A 60 -17.68 30.34 14.91
CA HIS A 60 -16.50 31.03 14.39
C HIS A 60 -15.49 31.35 15.50
N ASP A 61 -15.86 31.10 16.75
CA ASP A 61 -15.00 31.38 17.91
C ASP A 61 -13.90 30.32 18.04
N ILE A 62 -12.66 30.78 18.02
CA ILE A 62 -11.45 29.95 18.09
C ILE A 62 -11.39 29.18 19.42
N SER A 63 -11.87 29.78 20.52
CA SER A 63 -11.83 29.11 21.82
C SER A 63 -12.77 27.90 21.87
N THR A 64 -13.96 28.08 21.29
CA THR A 64 -14.97 27.02 21.13
C THR A 64 -14.49 25.93 20.18
N LEU A 65 -13.87 26.29 19.05
CA LEU A 65 -13.32 25.32 18.11
C LEU A 65 -12.18 24.50 18.74
N ARG A 66 -11.26 25.13 19.47
CA ARG A 66 -10.20 24.42 20.22
C ARG A 66 -10.78 23.52 21.31
N HIS A 67 -11.83 23.95 21.99
CA HIS A 67 -12.51 23.14 23.00
C HIS A 67 -13.12 21.87 22.38
N ILE A 68 -13.79 22.01 21.23
CA ILE A 68 -14.33 20.88 20.46
C ILE A 68 -13.19 19.94 20.04
N ALA A 69 -12.11 20.47 19.47
CA ALA A 69 -10.95 19.68 19.05
C ALA A 69 -10.37 18.85 20.21
N ARG A 70 -10.17 19.46 21.38
CA ARG A 70 -9.65 18.78 22.57
C ARG A 70 -10.60 17.71 23.10
N ARG A 71 -11.91 18.00 23.20
CA ARG A 71 -12.89 17.08 23.81
C ARG A 71 -13.24 15.89 22.93
N LEU A 72 -13.04 16.02 21.63
CA LEU A 72 -13.27 14.98 20.64
C LEU A 72 -11.99 14.35 20.10
N SER A 73 -10.82 14.74 20.63
CA SER A 73 -9.50 14.31 20.17
C SER A 73 -9.28 14.52 18.66
N LEU A 74 -9.83 15.61 18.13
CA LEU A 74 -9.65 16.03 16.74
C LEU A 74 -8.48 17.01 16.65
N SER A 75 -7.84 17.06 15.48
CA SER A 75 -6.81 18.05 15.23
C SER A 75 -7.43 19.47 15.11
N PRO A 76 -6.68 20.55 15.36
CA PRO A 76 -7.19 21.91 15.18
C PRO A 76 -7.65 22.19 13.74
N GLU A 77 -7.03 21.55 12.76
CA GLU A 77 -7.37 21.65 11.35
C GLU A 77 -8.72 20.96 11.03
N ASP A 78 -9.07 19.87 11.70
CA ASP A 78 -10.38 19.19 11.54
C ASP A 78 -11.55 20.12 11.89
N VAL A 79 -11.36 21.04 12.82
CA VAL A 79 -12.37 22.04 13.22
C VAL A 79 -12.22 23.38 12.48
N GLY A 80 -11.33 23.46 11.49
CA GLY A 80 -11.14 24.64 10.63
C GLY A 80 -10.21 25.72 11.18
N LEU A 81 -9.31 25.40 12.13
CA LEU A 81 -8.27 26.32 12.59
C LEU A 81 -7.01 26.19 11.72
N ALA A 82 -6.45 27.33 11.29
CA ALA A 82 -5.21 27.35 10.51
C ALA A 82 -4.00 26.87 11.35
N ALA A 83 -3.12 26.10 10.72
CA ALA A 83 -1.85 25.67 11.30
C ALA A 83 -1.00 26.90 11.66
N GLY A 84 -0.79 27.13 12.95
CA GLY A 84 0.08 28.22 13.44
C GLY A 84 -0.41 29.04 14.62
N SER A 85 -1.65 28.86 15.12
CA SER A 85 -2.12 29.61 16.30
C SER A 85 -1.82 28.91 17.64
N LEU A 86 -0.58 28.46 17.82
CA LEU A 86 -0.06 27.97 19.11
C LEU A 86 0.88 29.02 19.71
N ILE A 87 0.31 30.13 20.16
CA ILE A 87 0.95 30.97 21.17
C ILE A 87 -0.04 31.12 22.33
N GLU A 88 0.32 30.42 23.40
CA GLU A 88 0.06 30.70 24.82
C GLU A 88 -1.39 30.70 25.35
N SER A 89 -1.67 29.62 26.09
CA SER A 89 -2.19 29.73 27.46
C SER A 89 -1.69 28.55 28.30
N ARG A 90 -0.38 28.58 28.62
CA ARG A 90 0.15 27.91 29.83
C ARG A 90 -0.16 28.83 31.01
N ARG A 91 -1.33 28.64 31.62
CA ARG A 91 -1.57 29.03 33.01
C ARG A 91 -2.18 27.82 33.68
N ASP A 92 -1.49 27.37 34.73
CA ASP A 92 -1.87 26.35 35.70
C ASP A 92 -1.87 24.89 35.22
N ALA A 93 -0.69 24.38 34.84
CA ALA A 93 -0.41 22.95 34.94
C ALA A 93 0.79 22.77 35.86
N ASP A 94 0.67 21.89 36.86
CA ASP A 94 1.79 21.42 37.69
C ASP A 94 3.00 21.07 36.81
N PRO A 95 4.23 21.18 37.34
CA PRO A 95 5.42 20.76 36.59
C PRO A 95 5.23 19.31 36.15
N ALA A 96 5.15 19.10 34.82
CA ALA A 96 5.01 17.78 34.24
C ALA A 96 6.13 16.87 34.77
N ASP A 97 5.80 15.64 35.14
CA ASP A 97 6.79 14.66 35.57
C ASP A 97 7.88 14.56 34.47
N PRO A 98 9.18 14.64 34.81
CA PRO A 98 10.27 14.46 33.85
C PRO A 98 10.14 13.17 33.02
N LEU A 99 9.51 12.12 33.57
CA LEU A 99 9.20 10.90 32.84
C LEU A 99 8.12 11.14 31.76
N ASP A 100 7.04 11.84 32.10
CA ASP A 100 5.95 12.16 31.17
C ASP A 100 6.44 13.02 30.01
N GLU A 101 7.32 13.99 30.28
CA GLU A 101 7.92 14.83 29.24
C GLU A 101 8.79 14.00 28.28
N ARG A 102 9.60 13.07 28.82
CA ARG A 102 10.41 12.15 28.00
C ARG A 102 9.56 11.23 27.14
N ILE A 103 8.48 10.67 27.69
CA ILE A 103 7.54 9.81 26.94
C ILE A 103 6.90 10.63 25.83
N ALA A 104 6.36 11.80 26.14
CA ALA A 104 5.71 12.68 25.16
C ALA A 104 6.68 13.11 24.04
N ALA A 105 7.94 13.43 24.37
CA ALA A 105 8.97 13.79 23.39
C ALA A 105 9.34 12.60 22.48
N SER A 106 9.49 11.41 23.05
CA SER A 106 9.78 10.17 22.30
C SER A 106 8.67 9.85 21.31
N GLN A 107 7.41 9.82 21.76
CA GLN A 107 6.26 9.53 20.90
C GLN A 107 6.06 10.61 19.82
N ARG A 108 6.29 11.89 20.15
CA ARG A 108 6.20 12.99 19.17
C ARG A 108 7.25 12.86 18.08
N THR A 109 8.50 12.57 18.44
CA THR A 109 9.60 12.39 17.49
C THR A 109 9.32 11.23 16.54
N TRP A 110 8.82 10.12 17.09
CA TRP A 110 8.44 8.95 16.29
C TRP A 110 7.31 9.26 15.30
N ARG A 111 6.24 9.97 15.74
CA ARG A 111 5.14 10.39 14.85
C ARG A 111 5.63 11.31 13.72
N LEU A 112 6.49 12.28 14.03
CA LEU A 112 7.06 13.18 13.01
C LEU A 112 7.89 12.41 11.97
N THR A 113 8.71 11.46 12.42
CA THR A 113 9.52 10.63 11.51
C THR A 113 8.64 9.75 10.64
N ARG A 114 7.56 9.19 11.21
CA ARG A 114 6.59 8.37 10.49
C ARG A 114 5.76 9.16 9.48
N ASP A 115 5.35 10.38 9.85
CA ASP A 115 4.67 11.30 8.95
C ASP A 115 5.56 11.65 7.74
N TYR A 116 6.83 11.97 7.99
CA TYR A 116 7.82 12.17 6.93
C TYR A 116 7.99 10.92 6.06
N LEU A 117 8.13 9.73 6.67
CA LEU A 117 8.18 8.47 5.94
C LEU A 117 6.99 8.32 4.98
N ASN A 118 5.77 8.51 5.47
CA ASN A 118 4.55 8.32 4.70
C ASN A 118 4.42 9.29 3.53
N HIS A 119 4.86 10.54 3.69
CA HIS A 119 4.84 11.57 2.64
C HIS A 119 5.99 11.43 1.63
N HIS A 120 7.08 10.72 1.97
CA HIS A 120 8.31 10.68 1.17
C HIS A 120 8.72 9.28 0.70
N ARG A 121 7.84 8.27 0.78
CA ARG A 121 8.19 6.85 0.47
C ARG A 121 8.91 6.67 -0.88
N ILE A 122 8.45 7.28 -1.96
CA ILE A 122 9.09 7.13 -3.29
C ILE A 122 10.51 7.71 -3.30
N SER A 123 10.70 8.94 -2.80
CA SER A 123 12.02 9.55 -2.73
C SER A 123 12.96 8.79 -1.80
N LEU A 124 12.43 8.24 -0.71
CA LEU A 124 13.19 7.43 0.24
C LEU A 124 13.59 6.07 -0.36
N ALA A 125 12.71 5.41 -1.12
CA ALA A 125 13.04 4.19 -1.85
C ALA A 125 14.14 4.43 -2.90
N ARG A 126 14.03 5.53 -3.67
CA ARG A 126 15.09 5.92 -4.61
C ARG A 126 16.42 6.18 -3.91
N ALA A 127 16.41 6.88 -2.78
CA ALA A 127 17.62 7.16 -2.01
C ALA A 127 18.21 5.88 -1.41
N ALA A 128 17.38 5.00 -0.85
CA ALA A 128 17.79 3.71 -0.30
C ALA A 128 18.37 2.78 -1.35
N ALA A 129 17.81 2.75 -2.57
CA ALA A 129 18.40 2.02 -3.70
C ALA A 129 19.83 2.50 -4.01
N GLY A 130 20.10 3.79 -3.78
CA GLY A 130 21.42 4.42 -3.90
C GLY A 130 22.52 3.81 -3.02
N LEU A 131 22.16 3.10 -1.94
CA LEU A 131 23.10 2.43 -1.05
C LEU A 131 23.72 1.15 -1.63
N TYR A 132 23.06 0.53 -2.62
CA TYR A 132 23.43 -0.78 -3.15
C TYR A 132 24.13 -0.66 -4.51
N PRO A 133 25.00 -1.58 -4.93
CA PRO A 133 25.64 -1.52 -6.25
C PRO A 133 24.66 -1.44 -7.42
N GLN A 134 25.02 -0.72 -8.50
CA GLN A 134 24.18 -0.54 -9.69
C GLN A 134 23.61 -1.84 -10.29
N PRO A 135 24.34 -2.97 -10.37
CA PRO A 135 23.81 -4.21 -10.93
C PRO A 135 22.60 -4.79 -10.19
N TYR A 136 22.38 -4.37 -8.93
CA TYR A 136 21.24 -4.81 -8.13
C TYR A 136 20.07 -3.84 -8.18
N ARG A 137 20.15 -2.72 -8.90
CA ARG A 137 19.09 -1.71 -8.93
C ARG A 137 18.20 -1.92 -10.15
N LEU A 138 16.88 -1.96 -9.94
CA LEU A 138 15.88 -1.94 -11.00
C LEU A 138 14.98 -0.72 -10.85
N GLY A 139 14.87 0.06 -11.93
CA GLY A 139 14.07 1.28 -11.94
C GLY A 139 14.44 2.26 -10.82
N ASN A 140 13.41 2.87 -10.22
CA ASN A 140 13.54 4.00 -9.30
C ASN A 140 13.29 3.65 -7.84
N GLY A 141 13.65 2.45 -7.39
CA GLY A 141 13.50 2.07 -5.98
C GLY A 141 13.40 0.57 -5.69
N LEU A 142 13.62 -0.31 -6.67
CA LEU A 142 13.68 -1.75 -6.43
C LEU A 142 15.12 -2.26 -6.43
N LEU A 143 15.33 -3.30 -5.61
CA LEU A 143 16.54 -4.11 -5.62
C LEU A 143 16.21 -5.48 -6.19
N VAL A 144 17.04 -5.97 -7.10
CA VAL A 144 16.90 -7.28 -7.74
C VAL A 144 18.22 -8.02 -7.73
N ARG A 145 18.16 -9.33 -7.47
CA ARG A 145 19.30 -10.22 -7.69
C ARG A 145 19.27 -10.66 -9.16
N PRO A 146 20.40 -10.68 -9.90
CA PRO A 146 20.37 -11.01 -11.34
C PRO A 146 19.72 -12.36 -11.69
N ASN A 147 19.78 -13.35 -10.79
CA ASN A 147 19.13 -14.66 -10.98
C ASN A 147 17.66 -14.72 -10.54
N TRP A 148 17.13 -13.66 -9.94
CA TRP A 148 15.71 -13.51 -9.60
C TRP A 148 14.91 -12.85 -10.72
N MET A 149 15.58 -12.18 -11.65
CA MET A 149 14.98 -11.65 -12.87
C MET A 149 15.22 -12.60 -14.03
N TRP A 150 14.18 -12.88 -14.80
CA TRP A 150 14.27 -13.78 -15.94
C TRP A 150 14.52 -13.02 -17.24
N ASN A 151 15.22 -13.66 -18.17
CA ASN A 151 15.58 -13.04 -19.45
C ASN A 151 14.35 -12.81 -20.34
N GLU A 152 13.32 -13.64 -20.16
CA GLU A 152 12.04 -13.55 -20.84
C GLU A 152 10.93 -13.75 -19.80
N PRO A 153 9.76 -13.12 -19.99
CA PRO A 153 8.60 -13.36 -19.14
C PRO A 153 8.21 -14.84 -19.20
N VAL A 154 8.02 -15.45 -18.05
CA VAL A 154 7.58 -16.85 -17.93
C VAL A 154 6.07 -16.86 -17.72
N ASP A 155 5.37 -17.81 -18.33
CA ASP A 155 3.95 -18.00 -18.07
C ASP A 155 3.76 -18.28 -16.57
N LEU A 156 2.79 -17.62 -15.94
CA LEU A 156 2.55 -17.77 -14.51
C LEU A 156 2.29 -19.24 -14.09
N ALA A 157 1.72 -20.05 -15.00
CA ALA A 157 1.46 -21.47 -14.77
C ALA A 157 2.73 -22.35 -14.79
N ASP A 158 3.83 -21.86 -15.35
CA ASP A 158 5.12 -22.58 -15.43
C ASP A 158 5.99 -22.34 -14.19
N ILE A 159 5.50 -21.56 -13.20
CA ILE A 159 6.21 -21.31 -11.95
C ILE A 159 5.85 -22.39 -10.93
N GLU A 160 6.84 -23.18 -10.52
CA GLU A 160 6.66 -24.18 -9.47
C GLU A 160 6.58 -23.48 -8.11
N LEU A 161 5.44 -23.61 -7.41
CA LEU A 161 5.32 -23.23 -6.01
C LEU A 161 5.59 -24.45 -5.14
N ALA A 162 6.58 -24.34 -4.26
CA ALA A 162 6.94 -25.40 -3.32
C ALA A 162 6.61 -25.00 -1.90
N TRP A 163 6.02 -25.93 -1.16
CA TRP A 163 5.76 -25.77 0.26
C TRP A 163 6.88 -26.39 1.11
N SER A 164 7.22 -25.73 2.22
CA SER A 164 8.13 -26.26 3.24
C SER A 164 7.53 -26.10 4.62
N ASP A 165 7.34 -27.24 5.31
CA ASP A 165 7.01 -27.26 6.74
C ASP A 165 8.21 -26.94 7.63
N THR A 166 9.42 -27.00 7.06
CA THR A 166 10.64 -26.61 7.77
C THR A 166 10.85 -25.12 7.61
N LEU A 167 10.54 -24.37 8.67
CA LEU A 167 10.69 -22.92 8.73
C LEU A 167 11.96 -22.55 9.51
N PRO A 168 13.06 -22.12 8.84
CA PRO A 168 14.20 -21.58 9.55
C PRO A 168 13.79 -20.31 10.30
N ALA A 169 14.11 -20.25 11.59
CA ALA A 169 13.90 -19.05 12.38
C ALA A 169 14.72 -17.90 11.79
N PRO A 170 14.12 -16.71 11.58
CA PRO A 170 14.87 -15.57 11.08
C PRO A 170 15.92 -15.13 12.11
N THR A 171 17.10 -14.74 11.63
CA THR A 171 18.21 -14.28 12.48
C THR A 171 17.98 -12.85 13.00
N VAL A 172 17.21 -12.05 12.26
CA VAL A 172 16.78 -10.71 12.60
C VAL A 172 15.27 -10.70 12.66
N SER A 173 14.74 -10.26 13.80
CA SER A 173 13.33 -9.89 13.95
C SER A 173 13.23 -8.37 14.06
N GLY A 174 12.02 -7.83 13.91
CA GLY A 174 11.75 -6.43 14.26
C GLY A 174 11.56 -6.21 15.77
N ALA A 175 11.81 -7.25 16.57
CA ALA A 175 11.62 -7.27 18.02
C ALA A 175 12.95 -7.50 18.74
N GLY A 176 13.44 -6.53 19.51
CA GLY A 176 14.62 -6.71 20.35
C GLY A 176 15.42 -5.43 20.53
N ALA A 177 16.68 -5.59 20.96
CA ALA A 177 17.60 -4.47 21.16
C ALA A 177 17.99 -3.79 19.83
N ASP A 178 18.10 -4.57 18.75
CA ASP A 178 18.49 -4.08 17.42
C ASP A 178 17.56 -2.98 16.88
N THR A 179 16.27 -2.99 17.26
CA THR A 179 15.25 -2.01 16.85
C THR A 179 14.76 -1.12 18.00
N GLU A 180 15.31 -1.25 19.22
CA GLU A 180 14.80 -0.53 20.40
C GLU A 180 14.83 0.98 20.21
N HIS A 181 15.90 1.50 19.62
CA HIS A 181 16.08 2.93 19.32
C HIS A 181 15.11 3.47 18.25
N LEU A 182 14.44 2.61 17.50
CA LEU A 182 13.47 2.98 16.46
C LEU A 182 12.02 2.97 16.98
N ARG A 183 11.81 2.51 18.22
CA ARG A 183 10.49 2.36 18.83
C ARG A 183 10.31 3.43 19.91
N PRO A 184 9.14 4.07 19.97
CA PRO A 184 8.92 5.10 20.97
C PRO A 184 8.74 4.47 22.36
N LEU A 185 8.71 5.32 23.39
CA LEU A 185 8.34 4.90 24.74
C LEU A 185 6.82 4.73 24.87
N THR A 186 6.43 3.67 25.59
CA THR A 186 5.07 3.44 26.11
C THR A 186 4.79 4.41 27.26
N ASP A 187 3.52 4.49 27.67
CA ASP A 187 3.10 5.27 28.85
C ASP A 187 3.74 4.76 30.16
N GLY A 188 4.25 3.52 30.16
CA GLY A 188 5.05 2.96 31.27
C GLY A 188 6.54 3.31 31.22
N GLY A 189 7.00 4.12 30.26
CA GLY A 189 8.38 4.58 30.13
C GLY A 189 9.37 3.59 29.50
N ALA A 190 8.94 2.36 29.19
CA ALA A 190 9.72 1.39 28.42
C ALA A 190 9.43 1.51 26.91
N ALA A 191 10.38 1.14 26.06
CA ALA A 191 10.15 1.10 24.61
C ALA A 191 9.05 0.09 24.23
N PHE A 192 8.28 0.39 23.18
CA PHE A 192 7.32 -0.57 22.63
C PHE A 192 8.02 -1.88 22.23
N GLY A 193 7.38 -3.02 22.51
CA GLY A 193 7.96 -4.34 22.24
C GLY A 193 8.18 -4.64 20.76
N THR A 194 7.35 -4.07 19.88
CA THR A 194 7.44 -4.19 18.42
C THR A 194 7.01 -2.89 17.75
N TYR A 195 7.37 -2.70 16.49
CA TYR A 195 7.03 -1.48 15.74
C TYR A 195 5.54 -1.43 15.40
N THR A 196 4.95 -2.56 15.02
CA THR A 196 3.51 -2.73 14.79
C THR A 196 2.67 -2.41 16.02
N ARG A 197 3.18 -2.69 17.22
CA ARG A 197 2.51 -2.28 18.47
C ARG A 197 2.52 -0.77 18.67
N ALA A 198 3.64 -0.11 18.36
CA ALA A 198 3.71 1.35 18.38
C ALA A 198 2.76 1.96 17.35
N MET A 199 2.69 1.41 16.13
CA MET A 199 1.71 1.83 15.12
C MET A 199 0.29 1.70 15.62
N ARG A 200 -0.11 0.54 16.15
CA ARG A 200 -1.46 0.32 16.64
C ARG A 200 -1.90 1.34 17.68
N ASP A 201 -1.00 1.71 18.58
CA ASP A 201 -1.34 2.51 19.75
C ASP A 201 -1.16 4.02 19.47
N LEU A 202 -0.29 4.40 18.54
CA LEU A 202 0.08 5.82 18.30
C LEU A 202 -0.30 6.38 16.92
N ASP A 203 -0.47 5.53 15.91
CA ASP A 203 -0.73 5.90 14.50
C ASP A 203 -1.38 4.72 13.74
N ARG A 204 -2.59 4.31 14.15
CA ARG A 204 -3.25 3.10 13.65
C ARG A 204 -3.79 3.33 12.22
N PRO A 205 -3.33 2.57 11.22
CA PRO A 205 -3.93 2.61 9.88
C PRO A 205 -5.38 2.08 9.88
N THR A 206 -6.16 2.47 8.87
CA THR A 206 -7.56 2.03 8.69
C THR A 206 -7.64 0.51 8.51
N LEU A 207 -6.85 -0.06 7.60
CA LEU A 207 -6.66 -1.50 7.43
C LEU A 207 -5.37 -1.92 8.15
N PHE A 208 -5.51 -2.56 9.31
CA PHE A 208 -4.36 -2.95 10.15
C PHE A 208 -4.64 -4.25 10.92
N GLU A 209 -4.53 -5.35 10.20
CA GLU A 209 -4.82 -6.69 10.71
C GLU A 209 -3.63 -7.62 10.52
N ASN A 210 -3.44 -8.54 11.48
CA ASN A 210 -2.36 -9.51 11.41
C ASN A 210 -2.84 -10.81 10.77
N ARG A 211 -2.79 -10.88 9.44
CA ARG A 211 -3.25 -12.04 8.66
C ARG A 211 -2.16 -13.10 8.53
N LEU A 212 -2.58 -14.36 8.37
CA LEU A 212 -1.70 -15.45 7.92
C LEU A 212 -1.15 -15.12 6.53
N SER A 213 0.10 -15.46 6.24
CA SER A 213 0.75 -15.08 5.00
C SER A 213 1.75 -16.14 4.53
N PHE A 214 2.03 -16.16 3.22
CA PHE A 214 3.03 -17.06 2.64
C PHE A 214 4.41 -16.40 2.66
N ARG A 215 5.23 -16.78 3.64
CA ARG A 215 6.64 -16.37 3.76
C ARG A 215 7.43 -16.97 2.61
N MET A 216 8.16 -16.14 1.89
CA MET A 216 9.11 -16.62 0.90
C MET A 216 10.40 -17.11 1.60
N LEU A 217 10.83 -18.31 1.25
CA LEU A 217 12.04 -18.96 1.78
C LEU A 217 13.14 -19.03 0.75
N GLU A 218 12.78 -19.23 -0.52
CA GLU A 218 13.75 -19.40 -1.59
C GLU A 218 13.16 -18.98 -2.94
N ALA A 219 14.01 -18.42 -3.80
CA ALA A 219 13.71 -18.17 -5.20
C ALA A 219 14.85 -18.71 -6.07
N ILE A 220 14.57 -19.80 -6.79
CA ILE A 220 15.53 -20.48 -7.66
C ILE A 220 15.06 -20.40 -9.11
N ARG A 221 15.96 -20.04 -10.03
CA ARG A 221 15.80 -20.38 -11.44
C ARG A 221 16.24 -21.83 -11.64
N ALA A 222 15.32 -22.79 -11.59
CA ALA A 222 15.66 -24.20 -11.67
C ALA A 222 15.91 -24.63 -13.13
N GLY A 223 17.09 -24.31 -13.67
CA GLY A 223 17.63 -24.93 -14.89
C GLY A 223 16.60 -25.23 -15.99
N GLN A 224 16.45 -26.51 -16.36
CA GLN A 224 15.51 -26.96 -17.40
C GLN A 224 14.04 -27.10 -16.95
N ARG A 225 13.71 -26.93 -15.67
CA ARG A 225 12.36 -27.16 -15.11
C ARG A 225 11.57 -25.87 -14.83
N GLY A 226 12.05 -24.73 -15.28
CA GLY A 226 11.40 -23.44 -15.04
C GLY A 226 11.75 -22.83 -13.67
N PRO A 227 11.19 -21.67 -13.32
CA PRO A 227 11.42 -21.05 -12.03
C PRO A 227 10.66 -21.74 -10.89
N ARG A 228 11.27 -21.79 -9.71
CA ARG A 228 10.68 -22.35 -8.49
C ARG A 228 10.76 -21.34 -7.34
N LEU A 229 9.64 -21.17 -6.64
CA LEU A 229 9.51 -20.33 -5.45
C LEU A 229 9.09 -21.21 -4.27
N SER A 230 9.86 -21.18 -3.18
CA SER A 230 9.58 -21.98 -1.98
C SER A 230 9.01 -21.10 -0.88
N PHE A 231 7.97 -21.59 -0.21
CA PHE A 231 7.23 -20.86 0.81
C PHE A 231 7.02 -21.66 2.10
N GLY A 232 6.72 -20.94 3.16
CA GLY A 232 6.14 -21.48 4.40
C GLY A 232 5.24 -20.44 5.06
N HIS A 233 4.75 -20.69 6.29
CA HIS A 233 3.87 -19.74 6.98
C HIS A 233 4.62 -18.63 7.72
N THR A 234 3.96 -17.48 7.84
CA THR A 234 4.27 -16.38 8.77
C THR A 234 3.02 -15.52 8.98
N THR A 235 3.10 -14.47 9.79
CA THR A 235 2.05 -13.44 9.83
C THR A 235 2.50 -12.12 9.19
N TYR A 236 1.53 -11.31 8.77
CA TYR A 236 1.79 -10.00 8.16
C TYR A 236 2.65 -9.09 9.06
N PHE A 237 2.40 -9.08 10.36
CA PHE A 237 3.13 -8.24 11.31
C PHE A 237 4.57 -8.70 11.52
N ASP A 238 4.88 -10.00 11.38
CA ASP A 238 6.26 -10.47 11.48
C ASP A 238 7.17 -9.84 10.41
N ALA A 239 6.63 -9.66 9.20
CA ALA A 239 7.32 -8.93 8.14
C ALA A 239 7.31 -7.43 8.40
N LEU A 240 6.15 -6.88 8.79
CA LEU A 240 5.97 -5.44 8.94
C LEU A 240 6.84 -4.84 10.06
N ASP A 241 7.07 -5.60 11.14
CA ASP A 241 7.95 -5.19 12.24
C ASP A 241 9.40 -4.94 11.78
N VAL A 242 9.90 -5.73 10.83
CA VAL A 242 11.21 -5.49 10.20
C VAL A 242 11.09 -4.37 9.17
N CYS A 243 10.14 -4.49 8.23
CA CYS A 243 10.08 -3.64 7.06
C CYS A 243 9.83 -2.17 7.39
N GLU A 244 8.90 -1.89 8.29
CA GLU A 244 8.61 -0.51 8.71
C GLU A 244 9.69 0.05 9.65
N SER A 245 10.41 -0.80 10.38
CA SER A 245 11.56 -0.36 11.19
C SER A 245 12.72 0.07 10.30
N VAL A 246 13.03 -0.69 9.23
CA VAL A 246 14.05 -0.29 8.23
C VAL A 246 13.64 1.00 7.51
N ALA A 247 12.35 1.13 7.16
CA ALA A 247 11.84 2.34 6.53
C ALA A 247 11.90 3.56 7.47
N HIS A 248 11.56 3.38 8.74
CA HIS A 248 11.64 4.41 9.77
C HIS A 248 13.08 4.86 10.01
N GLU A 249 14.02 3.91 10.10
CA GLU A 249 15.45 4.21 10.23
C GLU A 249 15.95 5.04 9.03
N THR A 250 15.53 4.68 7.83
CA THR A 250 15.87 5.40 6.59
C THR A 250 15.33 6.84 6.63
N ALA A 251 14.09 7.03 7.10
CA ALA A 251 13.46 8.33 7.27
C ALA A 251 14.17 9.17 8.35
N ALA A 252 14.49 8.57 9.50
CA ALA A 252 15.21 9.22 10.58
C ALA A 252 16.60 9.69 10.14
N ALA A 253 17.36 8.85 9.43
CA ALA A 253 18.66 9.21 8.88
C ALA A 253 18.58 10.37 7.87
N MET A 254 17.55 10.39 7.03
CA MET A 254 17.31 11.51 6.11
C MET A 254 17.04 12.82 6.82
N LEU A 255 16.16 12.80 7.84
CA LEU A 255 15.90 13.97 8.68
C LEU A 255 17.15 14.42 9.46
N GLY A 256 18.04 13.49 9.79
CA GLY A 256 19.29 13.71 10.52
C GLY A 256 20.48 14.21 9.69
N GLY A 257 20.32 14.43 8.37
CA GLY A 257 21.38 14.99 7.52
C GLY A 257 21.80 14.14 6.33
N GLY A 258 21.16 12.99 6.08
CA GLY A 258 21.28 12.24 4.84
C GLY A 258 21.58 10.74 5.02
N LEU A 259 21.51 9.99 3.92
CA LEU A 259 21.76 8.55 3.94
C LEU A 259 23.25 8.22 3.95
N SER A 260 23.67 7.44 4.93
CA SER A 260 24.95 6.76 4.92
C SER A 260 24.86 5.48 5.73
N TRP A 261 25.68 4.48 5.41
CA TRP A 261 25.70 3.22 6.16
C TRP A 261 25.88 3.40 7.67
N PRO A 262 26.76 4.29 8.19
CA PRO A 262 26.88 4.52 9.63
C PRO A 262 25.58 5.00 10.32
N ALA A 263 24.69 5.69 9.60
CA ALA A 263 23.42 6.17 10.12
C ALA A 263 22.30 5.11 10.07
N LEU A 264 22.59 3.89 9.61
CA LEU A 264 21.61 2.82 9.38
C LEU A 264 22.02 1.50 10.08
N PRO A 265 22.20 1.49 11.41
CA PRO A 265 22.65 0.31 12.15
C PRO A 265 21.76 -0.93 11.96
N PHE A 266 20.44 -0.78 11.95
CA PHE A 266 19.50 -1.90 11.78
C PHE A 266 19.53 -2.44 10.35
N ARG A 267 19.52 -1.57 9.31
CA ARG A 267 19.71 -2.04 7.93
C ARG A 267 21.06 -2.73 7.73
N ARG A 268 22.14 -2.24 8.36
CA ARG A 268 23.45 -2.92 8.35
C ARG A 268 23.42 -4.28 9.03
N ARG A 269 22.64 -4.42 10.11
CA ARG A 269 22.46 -5.67 10.84
C ARG A 269 21.75 -6.75 10.01
N ILE A 270 20.82 -6.35 9.14
CA ILE A 270 20.17 -7.24 8.16
C ILE A 270 21.18 -7.71 7.11
N GLY A 271 22.05 -6.82 6.62
CA GLY A 271 23.08 -7.17 5.65
C GLY A 271 22.53 -7.33 4.24
N ASP A 272 22.68 -8.52 3.65
CA ASP A 272 22.24 -8.80 2.28
C ASP A 272 20.70 -8.81 2.19
N PRO A 273 20.07 -7.88 1.44
CA PRO A 273 18.61 -7.85 1.31
C PRO A 273 18.04 -9.08 0.59
N PHE A 274 18.87 -9.84 -0.14
CA PHE A 274 18.48 -11.04 -0.87
C PHE A 274 18.63 -12.34 -0.05
N ASP A 275 19.18 -12.27 1.16
CA ASP A 275 19.22 -13.40 2.08
C ASP A 275 17.87 -13.52 2.81
N LEU A 276 17.01 -14.38 2.27
CA LEU A 276 15.64 -14.62 2.76
C LEU A 276 15.61 -15.35 4.12
N CYS A 277 16.75 -15.90 4.58
CA CYS A 277 16.86 -16.53 5.89
C CYS A 277 17.11 -15.50 7.00
N GLN A 278 17.63 -14.31 6.68
CA GLN A 278 17.93 -13.29 7.68
C GLN A 278 16.67 -12.71 8.33
N ARG A 279 15.59 -12.59 7.58
CA ARG A 279 14.33 -11.95 8.02
C ARG A 279 13.12 -12.66 7.46
N VAL A 280 11.95 -12.33 7.99
CA VAL A 280 10.69 -12.68 7.33
C VAL A 280 10.54 -11.82 6.07
N VAL A 281 10.33 -12.48 4.92
CA VAL A 281 10.05 -11.81 3.65
C VAL A 281 8.67 -12.24 3.17
N LEU A 282 7.79 -11.26 3.06
CA LEU A 282 6.49 -11.42 2.43
C LEU A 282 6.52 -10.80 1.05
N PRO A 283 6.06 -11.52 0.02
CA PRO A 283 5.90 -10.93 -1.29
C PRO A 283 4.52 -10.30 -1.45
N SER A 284 4.49 -9.13 -2.07
CA SER A 284 3.33 -8.65 -2.81
C SER A 284 3.41 -9.11 -4.26
N ILE A 285 2.27 -9.48 -4.85
CA ILE A 285 2.12 -9.76 -6.27
C ILE A 285 1.61 -8.49 -6.94
N ASN A 286 2.47 -7.88 -7.76
CA ASN A 286 2.21 -6.58 -8.38
C ASN A 286 1.95 -6.77 -9.88
N THR A 287 0.69 -6.67 -10.27
CA THR A 287 0.24 -7.06 -11.61
C THR A 287 -0.13 -5.86 -12.45
N LEU A 288 0.60 -5.62 -13.54
CA LEU A 288 0.17 -4.67 -14.57
C LEU A 288 -0.94 -5.30 -15.42
N THR A 289 -2.17 -4.80 -15.34
CA THR A 289 -3.25 -5.23 -16.22
C THR A 289 -3.25 -4.43 -17.51
N ILE A 290 -3.11 -5.13 -18.65
CA ILE A 290 -3.12 -4.57 -20.00
C ILE A 290 -4.38 -5.05 -20.73
N ARG A 291 -5.18 -4.09 -21.22
CA ARG A 291 -6.26 -4.31 -22.17
C ARG A 291 -5.69 -4.20 -23.58
N HIS A 292 -5.91 -5.22 -24.42
CA HIS A 292 -5.30 -5.31 -25.75
C HIS A 292 -6.32 -5.65 -26.84
N ASP A 293 -6.30 -4.88 -27.93
CA ASP A 293 -6.94 -5.22 -29.20
C ASP A 293 -5.88 -5.29 -30.33
N GLN A 294 -6.27 -5.73 -31.53
CA GLN A 294 -5.34 -5.91 -32.66
C GLN A 294 -4.57 -4.64 -33.07
N SER A 295 -5.04 -3.46 -32.67
CA SER A 295 -4.53 -2.15 -33.08
C SER A 295 -3.96 -1.31 -31.94
N ARG A 296 -4.37 -1.56 -30.70
CA ARG A 296 -4.11 -0.72 -29.53
C ARG A 296 -3.93 -1.56 -28.27
N ALA A 297 -3.11 -1.02 -27.36
CA ALA A 297 -2.99 -1.52 -26.01
C ALA A 297 -3.13 -0.35 -25.02
N SER A 298 -3.80 -0.60 -23.91
CA SER A 298 -3.88 0.29 -22.76
C SER A 298 -3.67 -0.50 -21.48
N PHE A 299 -3.32 0.18 -20.40
CA PHE A 299 -3.08 -0.46 -19.11
C PHE A 299 -3.76 0.28 -17.98
N MET A 300 -3.97 -0.42 -16.87
CA MET A 300 -4.65 0.10 -15.71
C MET A 300 -3.64 0.45 -14.61
N LEU A 301 -3.85 1.60 -13.98
CA LEU A 301 -3.21 1.99 -12.74
C LEU A 301 -4.29 2.41 -11.76
N HIS A 302 -4.02 2.25 -10.47
CA HIS A 302 -4.79 2.92 -9.44
C HIS A 302 -3.95 4.05 -8.81
N ARG A 303 -4.63 4.97 -8.14
CA ARG A 303 -4.01 5.91 -7.18
C ARG A 303 -4.52 5.56 -5.79
N ARG A 304 -3.63 5.20 -4.88
CA ARG A 304 -4.00 4.80 -3.51
C ARG A 304 -4.65 5.97 -2.78
N SER A 305 -5.77 5.71 -2.11
CA SER A 305 -6.45 6.72 -1.29
C SER A 305 -5.55 7.13 -0.12
N ALA A 306 -5.45 8.45 0.12
CA ALA A 306 -4.68 8.95 1.26
C ALA A 306 -5.44 8.62 2.56
N GLY A 307 -5.00 7.58 3.28
CA GLY A 307 -5.51 7.21 4.61
C GLY A 307 -6.01 5.77 4.78
N SER A 308 -6.09 4.96 3.73
CA SER A 308 -6.61 3.57 3.79
C SER A 308 -5.55 2.52 4.11
N VAL A 309 -4.28 2.76 3.74
CA VAL A 309 -3.20 1.77 3.83
C VAL A 309 -1.96 2.31 4.56
N ALA A 310 -1.20 1.41 5.19
CA ALA A 310 0.05 1.74 5.90
C ALA A 310 1.14 2.33 4.98
N THR A 311 0.98 2.26 3.66
CA THR A 311 1.96 2.59 2.62
C THR A 311 1.45 3.66 1.63
N ALA A 312 2.05 4.86 1.68
CA ALA A 312 1.99 5.98 0.72
C ALA A 312 0.63 6.32 0.07
N GLY A 313 -0.08 7.31 0.63
CA GLY A 313 -1.21 7.97 -0.03
C GLY A 313 -0.80 8.78 -1.26
N GLY A 314 -1.64 8.81 -2.30
CA GLY A 314 -1.45 9.68 -3.47
C GLY A 314 -0.47 9.18 -4.54
N VAL A 315 0.11 7.99 -4.34
CA VAL A 315 1.03 7.29 -5.27
C VAL A 315 0.27 6.46 -6.29
N TYR A 316 0.77 6.43 -7.52
CA TYR A 316 0.28 5.55 -8.58
C TYR A 316 0.89 4.16 -8.44
N HIS A 317 0.04 3.14 -8.60
CA HIS A 317 0.44 1.75 -8.53
C HIS A 317 -0.19 0.94 -9.66
N VAL A 318 0.42 -0.21 -9.99
CA VAL A 318 -0.23 -1.23 -10.82
C VAL A 318 -1.47 -1.79 -10.14
N LEU A 319 -2.39 -2.26 -10.97
CA LEU A 319 -3.71 -2.72 -10.61
C LEU A 319 -3.91 -4.12 -11.20
N PRO A 320 -3.96 -5.20 -10.40
CA PRO A 320 -3.92 -5.19 -8.92
C PRO A 320 -2.53 -5.21 -8.29
N ALA A 321 -2.46 -4.95 -6.98
CA ALA A 321 -1.31 -5.17 -6.12
C ALA A 321 -1.70 -5.54 -4.68
N GLY A 322 -1.44 -6.79 -4.30
CA GLY A 322 -1.75 -7.31 -2.96
C GLY A 322 -0.72 -8.28 -2.40
N VAL A 323 -0.78 -8.54 -1.10
CA VAL A 323 0.16 -9.43 -0.40
C VAL A 323 -0.22 -10.88 -0.68
N PHE A 324 0.74 -11.76 -0.95
CA PHE A 324 0.44 -13.17 -1.17
C PHE A 324 0.05 -13.86 0.15
N GLN A 325 -1.26 -13.99 0.33
CA GLN A 325 -1.87 -14.47 1.57
C GLN A 325 -3.04 -15.39 1.25
N PRO A 326 -3.31 -16.42 2.07
CA PRO A 326 -4.55 -17.16 1.96
C PRO A 326 -5.74 -16.25 2.30
N SER A 327 -6.89 -16.51 1.69
CA SER A 327 -8.11 -15.76 2.00
C SER A 327 -8.53 -16.01 3.44
N GLY A 328 -8.37 -17.22 3.99
CA GLY A 328 -8.69 -17.56 5.38
C GLY A 328 -7.58 -18.30 6.15
N ILE A 329 -7.86 -18.60 7.43
CA ILE A 329 -6.89 -19.21 8.36
C ILE A 329 -6.96 -20.75 8.45
N SER A 330 -7.93 -21.39 7.80
CA SER A 330 -8.07 -22.86 7.86
C SER A 330 -7.13 -23.57 6.87
N PRO A 331 -6.76 -24.83 7.10
CA PRO A 331 -5.93 -25.61 6.15
C PRO A 331 -6.52 -25.67 4.73
N GLY A 332 -7.85 -25.72 4.60
CA GLY A 332 -8.51 -25.70 3.28
C GLY A 332 -8.29 -24.40 2.51
N HIS A 333 -8.22 -23.24 3.20
CA HIS A 333 -7.88 -21.98 2.55
C HIS A 333 -6.42 -21.96 2.10
N HIS A 334 -5.52 -22.53 2.90
CA HIS A 334 -4.11 -22.68 2.51
C HIS A 334 -3.99 -23.45 1.18
N GLU A 335 -4.54 -24.66 1.09
CA GLU A 335 -4.42 -25.49 -0.11
C GLU A 335 -5.09 -24.85 -1.33
N THR A 336 -6.21 -24.17 -1.11
CA THR A 336 -6.96 -23.52 -2.19
C THR A 336 -6.28 -22.25 -2.67
N ASP A 337 -5.69 -21.44 -1.79
CA ASP A 337 -5.17 -20.12 -2.14
C ASP A 337 -3.64 -20.08 -2.35
N PHE A 338 -2.93 -21.20 -2.16
CA PHE A 338 -1.51 -21.31 -2.47
C PHE A 338 -1.25 -21.41 -3.99
N ASP A 339 -1.70 -20.39 -4.71
CA ASP A 339 -1.64 -20.26 -6.16
C ASP A 339 -1.56 -18.76 -6.53
N LEU A 340 -0.56 -18.40 -7.34
CA LEU A 340 -0.34 -16.99 -7.72
C LEU A 340 -1.49 -16.42 -8.54
N TRP A 341 -2.07 -17.22 -9.44
CA TRP A 341 -3.18 -16.79 -10.28
C TRP A 341 -4.44 -16.55 -9.45
N ARG A 342 -4.74 -17.44 -8.49
CA ARG A 342 -5.88 -17.29 -7.57
C ARG A 342 -5.75 -16.02 -6.72
N ASN A 343 -4.55 -15.70 -6.24
CA ASN A 343 -4.33 -14.40 -5.58
C ASN A 343 -4.60 -13.23 -6.54
N ILE A 344 -4.04 -13.24 -7.75
CA ILE A 344 -4.29 -12.17 -8.73
C ILE A 344 -5.78 -12.01 -9.05
N MET A 345 -6.53 -13.11 -9.18
CA MET A 345 -7.97 -13.05 -9.45
C MET A 345 -8.75 -12.41 -8.30
N ARG A 346 -8.40 -12.69 -7.03
CA ARG A 346 -9.03 -12.04 -5.87
C ARG A 346 -8.80 -10.54 -5.88
N GLU A 347 -7.55 -10.13 -6.06
CA GLU A 347 -7.22 -8.71 -6.11
C GLU A 347 -7.86 -8.00 -7.34
N LEU A 348 -7.96 -8.67 -8.50
CA LEU A 348 -8.72 -8.13 -9.64
C LEU A 348 -10.20 -7.94 -9.28
N SER A 349 -10.79 -8.89 -8.55
CA SER A 349 -12.20 -8.82 -8.10
C SER A 349 -12.41 -7.66 -7.12
N GLU A 350 -11.52 -7.50 -6.17
CA GLU A 350 -11.61 -6.47 -5.11
C GLU A 350 -11.28 -5.08 -5.68
N GLU A 351 -10.17 -4.96 -6.40
CA GLU A 351 -9.67 -3.67 -6.86
C GLU A 351 -10.37 -3.11 -8.10
N LEU A 352 -10.79 -3.96 -9.06
CA LEU A 352 -11.50 -3.50 -10.26
C LEU A 352 -13.02 -3.52 -10.06
N LEU A 353 -13.58 -4.57 -9.46
CA LEU A 353 -15.05 -4.70 -9.33
C LEU A 353 -15.60 -4.15 -8.01
N GLY A 354 -14.75 -3.82 -7.04
CA GLY A 354 -15.19 -3.34 -5.73
C GLY A 354 -15.93 -4.40 -4.93
N ASN A 355 -15.71 -5.68 -5.23
CA ASN A 355 -16.24 -6.77 -4.42
C ASN A 355 -15.60 -6.75 -3.03
N ALA A 356 -16.30 -7.31 -2.04
CA ALA A 356 -15.79 -7.35 -0.68
C ALA A 356 -14.50 -8.17 -0.61
N GLU A 357 -13.55 -7.72 0.22
CA GLU A 357 -12.32 -8.45 0.50
C GLU A 357 -12.67 -9.82 1.08
N HIS A 358 -12.03 -10.87 0.55
CA HIS A 358 -12.14 -12.19 1.15
C HIS A 358 -11.18 -12.23 2.35
N ASP A 359 -11.63 -11.60 3.44
CA ASP A 359 -10.85 -11.26 4.64
C ASP A 359 -10.60 -12.45 5.59
N GLY A 360 -11.09 -13.64 5.25
CA GLY A 360 -10.86 -14.85 6.04
C GLY A 360 -11.71 -14.98 7.28
N THR A 361 -12.64 -14.05 7.50
CA THR A 361 -13.70 -14.17 8.50
C THR A 361 -14.81 -15.10 8.02
N SER A 362 -14.92 -15.29 6.71
CA SER A 362 -15.77 -16.31 6.09
C SER A 362 -15.18 -17.71 6.33
N SER A 363 -15.99 -18.62 6.85
CA SER A 363 -15.64 -20.04 6.95
C SER A 363 -15.78 -20.79 5.62
N CYS A 364 -16.30 -20.12 4.58
CA CYS A 364 -16.52 -20.71 3.26
C CYS A 364 -15.30 -20.54 2.38
N LEU A 365 -14.83 -21.65 1.80
CA LEU A 365 -13.84 -21.63 0.74
C LEU A 365 -14.42 -20.95 -0.51
N ILE A 366 -13.55 -20.26 -1.25
CA ILE A 366 -13.89 -19.65 -2.53
C ILE A 366 -13.96 -20.76 -3.59
N ASP A 367 -15.07 -20.85 -4.31
CA ASP A 367 -15.19 -21.74 -5.46
C ASP A 367 -14.70 -21.03 -6.73
N TYR A 368 -13.39 -21.11 -6.99
CA TYR A 368 -12.78 -20.48 -8.16
C TYR A 368 -13.29 -21.01 -9.52
N ASP A 369 -14.00 -22.14 -9.54
CA ASP A 369 -14.56 -22.75 -10.76
C ASP A 369 -16.06 -22.43 -10.93
N GLY A 370 -16.77 -22.16 -9.83
CA GLY A 370 -18.20 -21.88 -9.79
C GLY A 370 -18.56 -20.39 -9.69
N ASP A 371 -17.84 -19.64 -8.86
CA ASP A 371 -18.18 -18.27 -8.46
C ASP A 371 -17.71 -17.24 -9.49
N GLU A 372 -18.49 -16.17 -9.69
CA GLU A 372 -18.07 -15.01 -10.50
C GLU A 372 -17.36 -13.97 -9.63
N PRO A 373 -16.32 -13.28 -10.13
CA PRO A 373 -15.79 -13.30 -11.50
C PRO A 373 -14.78 -14.43 -11.79
N PHE A 374 -14.45 -15.27 -10.80
CA PHE A 374 -13.35 -16.24 -10.85
C PHE A 374 -13.51 -17.26 -11.98
N ARG A 375 -14.71 -17.84 -12.11
CA ARG A 375 -15.05 -18.77 -13.19
C ARG A 375 -14.80 -18.18 -14.57
N SER A 376 -15.23 -16.94 -14.81
CA SER A 376 -15.06 -16.28 -16.11
C SER A 376 -13.59 -15.94 -16.39
N LEU A 377 -12.85 -15.47 -15.37
CA LEU A 377 -11.41 -15.25 -15.45
C LEU A 377 -10.65 -16.54 -15.79
N GLN A 378 -10.99 -17.65 -15.12
CA GLN A 378 -10.42 -18.96 -15.41
C GLN A 378 -10.74 -19.42 -16.84
N ARG A 379 -12.00 -19.35 -17.28
CA ARG A 379 -12.37 -19.72 -18.65
C ARG A 379 -11.61 -18.91 -19.69
N ALA A 380 -11.48 -17.60 -19.48
CA ALA A 380 -10.73 -16.72 -20.36
C ALA A 380 -9.22 -17.03 -20.36
N ARG A 381 -8.66 -17.46 -19.22
CA ARG A 381 -7.26 -17.93 -19.13
C ARG A 381 -7.05 -19.21 -19.95
N HIS A 382 -7.96 -20.18 -19.82
CA HIS A 382 -7.90 -21.44 -20.56
C HIS A 382 -8.10 -21.27 -22.07
N SER A 383 -8.93 -20.31 -22.50
CA SER A 383 -9.12 -19.99 -23.92
C SER A 383 -7.98 -19.16 -24.52
N GLY A 384 -7.02 -18.72 -23.71
CA GLY A 384 -5.89 -17.88 -24.14
C GLY A 384 -6.24 -16.40 -24.32
N CYS A 385 -7.46 -15.97 -23.98
CA CYS A 385 -7.89 -14.57 -24.06
C CYS A 385 -7.37 -13.73 -22.87
N VAL A 386 -7.12 -14.38 -21.74
CA VAL A 386 -6.34 -13.85 -20.63
C VAL A 386 -5.01 -14.58 -20.62
N ARG A 387 -3.92 -13.82 -20.52
CA ARG A 387 -2.56 -14.35 -20.48
C ARG A 387 -1.83 -13.68 -19.32
N ALA A 388 -1.23 -14.48 -18.43
CA ALA A 388 -0.56 -14.00 -17.24
C ALA A 388 0.91 -14.42 -17.27
N TRP A 389 1.80 -13.45 -17.07
CA TRP A 389 3.23 -13.70 -17.04
C TRP A 389 3.87 -13.10 -15.80
N CYS A 390 5.01 -13.65 -15.43
CA CYS A 390 5.87 -13.14 -14.37
C CYS A 390 7.26 -12.83 -14.94
N PHE A 391 7.81 -11.70 -14.54
CA PHE A 391 9.16 -11.26 -14.95
C PHE A 391 10.25 -11.75 -13.98
N GLY A 392 9.84 -12.16 -12.79
CA GLY A 392 10.73 -12.46 -11.67
C GLY A 392 10.31 -11.70 -10.43
N MET A 393 11.28 -11.43 -9.56
CA MET A 393 11.04 -10.76 -8.29
C MET A 393 12.18 -9.85 -7.85
N GLY A 394 11.85 -8.95 -6.93
CA GLY A 394 12.80 -8.09 -6.25
C GLY A 394 12.37 -7.81 -4.82
N VAL A 395 13.00 -6.81 -4.21
CA VAL A 395 12.59 -6.24 -2.95
C VAL A 395 12.55 -4.72 -3.05
N ASP A 396 11.58 -4.09 -2.38
CA ASP A 396 11.53 -2.63 -2.26
C ASP A 396 12.76 -2.12 -1.50
N ALA A 397 13.45 -1.14 -2.06
CA ALA A 397 14.72 -0.69 -1.50
C ALA A 397 14.54 0.03 -0.16
N LEU A 398 13.38 0.62 0.13
CA LEU A 398 13.08 1.32 1.39
C LEU A 398 12.68 0.35 2.50
N THR A 399 11.76 -0.57 2.21
CA THR A 399 11.14 -1.44 3.21
C THR A 399 11.76 -2.84 3.26
N LEU A 400 12.43 -3.27 2.18
CA LEU A 400 12.90 -4.63 1.95
C LEU A 400 11.78 -5.67 1.86
N PHE A 401 10.54 -5.22 1.61
CA PHE A 401 9.38 -6.06 1.32
C PHE A 401 9.58 -6.77 -0.04
N GLY A 402 9.08 -7.99 -0.17
CA GLY A 402 9.23 -8.78 -1.41
C GLY A 402 8.24 -8.32 -2.48
N GLU A 403 8.67 -8.33 -3.73
CA GLU A 403 7.87 -7.85 -4.85
C GLU A 403 7.95 -8.86 -6.00
N ILE A 404 6.87 -9.61 -6.24
CA ILE A 404 6.70 -10.46 -7.43
C ILE A 404 6.11 -9.57 -8.53
N LEU A 405 6.77 -9.54 -9.68
CA LEU A 405 6.47 -8.61 -10.77
C LEU A 405 5.73 -9.35 -11.89
N THR A 406 4.45 -9.06 -12.08
CA THR A 406 3.57 -9.77 -13.02
C THR A 406 2.89 -8.81 -14.00
N VAL A 407 2.40 -9.39 -15.10
CA VAL A 407 1.58 -8.70 -16.10
C VAL A 407 0.46 -9.63 -16.53
N VAL A 408 -0.75 -9.09 -16.64
CA VAL A 408 -1.92 -9.78 -17.20
C VAL A 408 -2.35 -9.03 -18.45
N VAL A 409 -2.34 -9.70 -19.60
CA VAL A 409 -2.91 -9.16 -20.84
C VAL A 409 -4.26 -9.80 -21.06
N VAL A 410 -5.27 -8.97 -21.27
CA VAL A 410 -6.66 -9.37 -21.53
C VAL A 410 -7.07 -8.82 -22.88
N ASP A 411 -7.63 -9.69 -23.72
CA ASP A 411 -8.23 -9.27 -24.98
C ASP A 411 -9.40 -8.30 -24.70
N ALA A 412 -9.51 -7.25 -25.52
CA ALA A 412 -10.34 -6.08 -25.23
C ALA A 412 -11.83 -6.38 -24.99
N ASP A 413 -12.42 -7.24 -25.80
CA ASP A 413 -13.83 -7.67 -25.67
C ASP A 413 -14.07 -8.47 -24.38
N VAL A 414 -13.13 -9.34 -24.03
CA VAL A 414 -13.16 -10.10 -22.77
C VAL A 414 -12.96 -9.17 -21.58
N PHE A 415 -12.04 -8.21 -21.65
CA PHE A 415 -11.83 -7.21 -20.60
C PHE A 415 -13.10 -6.40 -20.34
N ASP A 416 -13.71 -5.87 -21.41
CA ASP A 416 -14.90 -5.03 -21.32
C ASP A 416 -16.10 -5.81 -20.76
N SER A 417 -16.18 -7.13 -21.03
CA SER A 417 -17.21 -8.00 -20.46
C SER A 417 -16.95 -8.31 -18.98
N LEU A 418 -15.74 -8.80 -18.64
CA LEU A 418 -15.35 -9.19 -17.28
C LEU A 418 -15.43 -8.02 -16.29
N PHE A 419 -15.01 -6.83 -16.74
CA PHE A 419 -14.92 -5.64 -15.92
C PHE A 419 -15.97 -4.59 -16.30
N SER A 420 -17.11 -5.02 -16.86
CA SER A 420 -18.24 -4.14 -17.18
C SER A 420 -18.78 -3.38 -15.95
N GLY A 421 -18.69 -3.99 -14.76
CA GLY A 421 -19.05 -3.40 -13.47
C GLY A 421 -17.93 -2.61 -12.78
N MET A 422 -16.83 -2.28 -13.49
CA MET A 422 -15.66 -1.69 -12.87
C MET A 422 -15.98 -0.39 -12.13
N VAL A 423 -15.52 -0.31 -10.88
CA VAL A 423 -15.79 0.81 -10.00
C VAL A 423 -14.63 1.81 -10.10
N PRO A 424 -14.87 3.07 -10.49
CA PRO A 424 -13.79 4.05 -10.68
C PRO A 424 -13.13 4.49 -9.37
N VAL A 425 -13.78 4.27 -8.22
CA VAL A 425 -13.28 4.56 -6.87
C VAL A 425 -13.79 3.49 -5.90
N ASN A 426 -12.89 2.80 -5.20
CA ASN A 426 -13.22 1.85 -4.14
C ASN A 426 -12.50 2.22 -2.82
N ALA A 427 -12.56 1.33 -1.82
CA ALA A 427 -11.93 1.55 -0.52
C ALA A 427 -10.40 1.70 -0.60
N GLU A 428 -9.77 1.06 -1.60
CA GLU A 428 -8.33 1.00 -1.77
C GLU A 428 -7.75 2.17 -2.57
N GLY A 429 -8.54 2.73 -3.50
CA GLY A 429 -8.09 3.84 -4.31
C GLY A 429 -9.03 4.21 -5.46
N SER A 430 -8.48 4.93 -6.44
CA SER A 430 -9.21 5.33 -7.65
C SER A 430 -8.50 4.83 -8.89
N VAL A 431 -9.24 4.24 -9.82
CA VAL A 431 -8.71 3.87 -11.14
C VAL A 431 -8.34 5.15 -11.91
N VAL A 432 -7.14 5.17 -12.48
CA VAL A 432 -6.59 6.34 -13.16
C VAL A 432 -7.08 6.37 -14.61
N THR A 433 -7.53 7.52 -15.08
CA THR A 433 -7.95 7.74 -16.47
C THR A 433 -7.12 8.84 -17.14
N THR A 434 -7.12 8.91 -18.47
CA THR A 434 -6.45 9.98 -19.22
C THR A 434 -7.38 11.18 -19.50
N GLY A 435 -8.12 11.61 -18.48
CA GLY A 435 -9.00 12.78 -18.52
C GLY A 435 -10.42 12.54 -17.99
N PRO A 436 -11.15 13.60 -17.62
CA PRO A 436 -12.44 13.53 -16.92
C PRO A 436 -13.60 12.93 -17.72
N HIS A 437 -13.44 12.79 -19.04
CA HIS A 437 -14.49 12.27 -19.95
C HIS A 437 -14.16 10.88 -20.51
N ARG A 438 -13.05 10.26 -20.08
CA ARG A 438 -12.65 8.91 -20.47
C ARG A 438 -13.29 7.90 -19.53
N GLN A 439 -13.78 6.79 -20.06
CA GLN A 439 -14.18 5.68 -19.19
C GLN A 439 -12.93 5.07 -18.55
N ALA A 440 -13.03 4.65 -17.29
CA ALA A 440 -11.90 4.00 -16.62
C ALA A 440 -11.44 2.74 -17.37
N SER A 441 -12.36 2.04 -18.04
CA SER A 441 -12.10 0.82 -18.83
C SER A 441 -11.24 1.08 -20.07
N GLU A 442 -11.15 2.32 -20.55
CA GLU A 442 -10.26 2.67 -21.65
C GLU A 442 -8.78 2.59 -21.24
N GLY A 443 -8.48 2.76 -19.95
CA GLY A 443 -7.13 2.74 -19.39
C GLY A 443 -6.21 3.84 -19.93
N ILE A 444 -4.92 3.70 -19.63
CA ILE A 444 -3.86 4.59 -20.07
C ILE A 444 -3.19 3.99 -21.33
N PRO A 445 -3.02 4.74 -22.44
CA PRO A 445 -2.40 4.21 -23.65
C PRO A 445 -0.99 3.65 -23.43
N PHE A 446 -0.78 2.40 -23.81
CA PHE A 446 0.50 1.70 -23.69
C PHE A 446 1.44 2.10 -24.84
N THR A 447 2.09 3.26 -24.69
CA THR A 447 3.05 3.80 -25.67
C THR A 447 4.36 4.18 -24.99
N HIS A 448 5.45 4.27 -25.77
CA HIS A 448 6.77 4.64 -25.27
C HIS A 448 6.73 5.97 -24.52
N ALA A 449 6.09 6.98 -25.14
CA ALA A 449 5.99 8.32 -24.57
C ALA A 449 5.22 8.32 -23.24
N THR A 450 4.13 7.56 -23.15
CA THR A 450 3.35 7.44 -21.91
C THR A 450 4.15 6.75 -20.82
N VAL A 451 4.78 5.62 -21.13
CA VAL A 451 5.57 4.84 -20.16
C VAL A 451 6.75 5.67 -19.64
N ARG A 452 7.49 6.36 -20.52
CA ARG A 452 8.57 7.26 -20.13
C ARG A 452 8.08 8.38 -19.22
N ARG A 453 7.01 9.08 -19.63
CA ARG A 453 6.43 10.16 -18.83
C ARG A 453 6.04 9.71 -17.42
N LEU A 454 5.41 8.54 -17.29
CA LEU A 454 5.05 7.96 -16.00
C LEU A 454 6.29 7.72 -15.12
N ILE A 455 7.28 7.02 -15.66
CA ILE A 455 8.49 6.61 -14.91
C ILE A 455 9.32 7.83 -14.49
N GLU A 456 9.38 8.86 -15.33
CA GLU A 456 10.23 10.04 -15.12
C GLU A 456 9.57 11.15 -14.29
N HIS A 457 8.25 11.33 -14.41
CA HIS A 457 7.58 12.53 -13.91
C HIS A 457 6.45 12.27 -12.93
N GLU A 458 5.94 11.05 -12.83
CA GLU A 458 4.84 10.74 -11.92
C GLU A 458 5.30 10.01 -10.66
N PRO A 459 4.58 10.19 -9.53
CA PRO A 459 4.85 9.46 -8.30
C PRO A 459 4.37 8.01 -8.43
N LEU A 460 5.13 7.17 -9.14
CA LEU A 460 4.91 5.73 -9.22
C LEU A 460 5.58 4.98 -8.06
N ALA A 461 4.88 3.97 -7.53
CA ALA A 461 5.47 2.97 -6.66
C ALA A 461 6.63 2.25 -7.39
N PRO A 462 7.71 1.85 -6.68
CA PRO A 462 8.85 1.18 -7.30
C PRO A 462 8.49 -0.09 -8.09
N SER A 463 7.64 -0.95 -7.53
CA SER A 463 7.12 -2.16 -8.20
C SER A 463 6.33 -1.81 -9.46
N ALA A 464 5.48 -0.79 -9.40
CA ALA A 464 4.70 -0.34 -10.55
C ALA A 464 5.58 0.19 -11.69
N ALA A 465 6.62 0.97 -11.36
CA ALA A 465 7.58 1.45 -12.35
C ALA A 465 8.34 0.28 -13.01
N ALA A 466 8.75 -0.73 -12.25
CA ALA A 466 9.40 -1.91 -12.79
C ALA A 466 8.47 -2.74 -13.68
N CYS A 467 7.22 -3.00 -13.28
CA CYS A 467 6.26 -3.72 -14.11
C CYS A 467 6.03 -3.00 -15.45
N LEU A 468 5.91 -1.66 -15.44
CA LEU A 468 5.78 -0.87 -16.67
C LEU A 468 7.03 -0.95 -17.57
N GLU A 469 8.22 -0.81 -16.99
CA GLU A 469 9.49 -0.90 -17.72
C GLU A 469 9.70 -2.28 -18.34
N LEU A 470 9.46 -3.34 -17.57
CA LEU A 470 9.60 -4.73 -18.00
C LEU A 470 8.54 -5.11 -19.03
N ALA A 471 7.28 -4.73 -18.82
CA ALA A 471 6.24 -4.94 -19.82
C ALA A 471 6.57 -4.22 -21.13
N TRP A 472 7.07 -2.99 -21.06
CA TRP A 472 7.51 -2.28 -22.26
C TRP A 472 8.69 -2.97 -22.94
N ARG A 473 9.68 -3.43 -22.18
CA ARG A 473 10.85 -4.17 -22.69
C ARG A 473 10.43 -5.45 -23.41
N HIS A 474 9.50 -6.21 -22.84
CA HIS A 474 9.06 -7.52 -23.35
C HIS A 474 7.78 -7.47 -24.19
N ARG A 475 7.31 -6.28 -24.57
CA ARG A 475 6.07 -6.08 -25.35
C ARG A 475 5.93 -6.94 -26.60
N GLY A 476 7.04 -7.29 -27.26
CA GLY A 476 7.02 -8.17 -28.44
C GLY A 476 6.55 -9.59 -28.14
N THR A 477 6.87 -10.10 -26.94
CA THR A 477 6.40 -11.40 -26.44
C THR A 477 4.99 -11.27 -25.87
N LEU A 478 4.69 -10.20 -25.14
CA LEU A 478 3.41 -10.01 -24.45
C LEU A 478 2.24 -9.67 -25.38
N LEU A 479 2.52 -8.94 -26.47
CA LEU A 479 1.53 -8.40 -27.41
C LEU A 479 1.89 -8.79 -28.85
N PRO A 480 1.89 -10.10 -29.18
CA PRO A 480 2.26 -10.55 -30.52
C PRO A 480 1.26 -10.01 -31.55
N GLY A 481 1.78 -9.32 -32.58
CA GLY A 481 0.96 -8.77 -33.68
C GLY A 481 0.62 -7.28 -33.57
N LEU A 482 0.90 -6.62 -32.45
CA LEU A 482 0.78 -5.17 -32.35
C LEU A 482 1.83 -4.51 -33.25
N ARG A 483 1.44 -4.07 -34.47
CA ARG A 483 2.28 -3.25 -35.35
C ARG A 483 2.45 -1.86 -34.74
N MET A 484 3.32 -1.76 -33.74
CA MET A 484 3.69 -0.46 -33.22
C MET A 484 4.41 0.30 -34.32
N ARG A 485 3.90 1.49 -34.68
CA ARG A 485 4.67 2.43 -35.49
C ARG A 485 6.00 2.65 -34.77
N ALA A 486 7.11 2.32 -35.42
CA ALA A 486 8.44 2.64 -34.92
C ALA A 486 8.45 4.14 -34.60
N ALA A 487 8.73 4.48 -33.34
CA ALA A 487 8.93 5.87 -32.95
C ALA A 487 10.22 6.34 -33.63
N SER A 488 10.07 7.22 -34.62
CA SER A 488 11.12 8.10 -35.15
C SER A 488 11.44 9.21 -34.15
#